data_AF-A0AAV7FAJ1-F1
#
_entry.id   AF-A0AAV7FAJ1-F1
#
_cell.length_a   1.000
_cell.length_b   1.000
_cell.length_c   1.000
_cell.angle_alpha   90.00
_cell.angle_beta   90.00
_cell.angle_gamma   90.00
#
_symmetry.space_group_name_H-M   'P 1'
#
loop_
_entity.id
_entity.type
_entity.pdbx_description
1 polymer ?
#
loop_
_entity_poly.entity_id
_entity_poly.type
_entity_poly.pdbx_seq_one_letter_code
_entity_poly.pdbx_strand_id
1 'polypeptide(L)'
;MCDSANFNRHALDVNDYQFCNTSLHYPVRVKDLVDRMTLADKAHQLGNTALRVPRLGLPPYEWWSEALHGVSNTGPGTHFDDDILRGATSFPTPILTAASFNESPWKNIGHVVSTEARAMFNLGLWGLMYWSPNINIVRDPQWGRALRRPGKILPWWMLYCQQHITMEATQGDKESEVRETLDDITMEVREKSLIIGHMLT
;
A
#
# COMPACT_ATOMS: atom_id res chain seq x y z
N MET A 1 -4.11 14.05 3.80
CA MET A 1 -2.93 14.90 4.10
C MET A 1 -3.26 16.37 3.93
N CYS A 2 -3.57 16.85 2.72
CA CYS A 2 -3.92 18.24 2.43
C CYS A 2 -5.41 18.53 2.63
N ASP A 3 -5.93 18.22 3.82
CA ASP A 3 -7.30 18.57 4.19
C ASP A 3 -7.31 19.95 4.87
N SER A 4 -8.04 20.90 4.27
CA SER A 4 -8.18 22.27 4.79
C SER A 4 -8.71 22.29 6.22
N ALA A 5 -9.58 21.36 6.60
CA ALA A 5 -10.08 21.29 7.97
C ALA A 5 -8.96 20.93 8.97
N ASN A 6 -8.03 20.06 8.59
CA ASN A 6 -6.88 19.70 9.42
C ASN A 6 -5.85 20.84 9.52
N PHE A 7 -5.58 21.52 8.41
CA PHE A 7 -4.65 22.66 8.38
C PHE A 7 -5.15 23.84 9.21
N ASN A 8 -6.44 24.16 9.10
CA ASN A 8 -7.07 25.23 9.89
C ASN A 8 -6.99 24.97 11.41
N ARG A 9 -7.07 23.71 11.86
CA ARG A 9 -6.90 23.35 13.29
C ARG A 9 -5.51 23.65 13.82
N HIS A 10 -4.51 23.76 12.95
CA HIS A 10 -3.13 24.08 13.28
C HIS A 10 -2.74 25.51 12.89
N ALA A 11 -3.71 26.36 12.54
CA ALA A 11 -3.49 27.72 12.05
C ALA A 11 -2.54 27.78 10.85
N LEU A 12 -2.63 26.79 9.95
CA LEU A 12 -1.89 26.70 8.70
C LEU A 12 -2.85 26.92 7.52
N ASP A 13 -2.38 27.52 6.44
CA ASP A 13 -3.10 27.60 5.17
C ASP A 13 -2.54 26.55 4.19
N VAL A 14 -3.42 25.73 3.60
CA VAL A 14 -3.05 24.71 2.61
C VAL A 14 -2.38 25.34 1.38
N ASN A 15 -2.78 26.57 1.02
CA ASN A 15 -2.25 27.26 -0.17
C ASN A 15 -0.78 27.67 -0.04
N ASP A 16 -0.25 27.74 1.18
CA ASP A 16 1.16 28.09 1.44
C ASP A 16 2.13 26.93 1.12
N TYR A 17 1.59 25.74 0.85
CA TYR A 17 2.36 24.51 0.67
C TYR A 17 2.24 23.97 -0.75
N GLN A 18 3.35 23.99 -1.50
CA GLN A 18 3.36 23.50 -2.87
C GLN A 18 3.08 22.00 -2.95
N PHE A 19 3.45 21.23 -1.91
CA PHE A 19 3.12 19.80 -1.85
C PHE A 19 1.60 19.51 -1.88
N CYS A 20 0.76 20.48 -1.54
CA CYS A 20 -0.70 20.39 -1.62
C CYS A 20 -1.30 20.80 -2.97
N ASN A 21 -0.50 21.37 -3.87
CA ASN A 21 -0.96 21.71 -5.21
C ASN A 21 -1.00 20.47 -6.11
N THR A 22 -2.21 19.97 -6.40
CA THR A 22 -2.42 18.77 -7.22
C THR A 22 -2.12 18.97 -8.70
N SER A 23 -1.98 20.21 -9.17
CA SER A 23 -1.57 20.50 -10.55
C SER A 23 -0.06 20.33 -10.78
N LEU A 24 0.73 20.19 -9.72
CA LEU A 24 2.17 19.93 -9.81
C LEU A 24 2.46 18.42 -9.88
N HIS A 25 3.53 18.06 -10.59
CA HIS A 25 4.00 16.68 -10.65
C HIS A 25 4.44 16.15 -9.28
N TYR A 26 4.24 14.86 -9.06
CA TYR A 26 4.53 14.18 -7.79
C TYR A 26 5.96 14.42 -7.25
N PRO A 27 7.04 14.28 -8.04
CA PRO A 27 8.39 14.48 -7.52
C PRO A 27 8.61 15.90 -6.98
N VAL A 28 7.96 16.90 -7.57
CA VAL A 28 8.04 18.30 -7.12
C VAL A 28 7.35 18.45 -5.76
N ARG A 29 6.15 17.88 -5.63
CA ARG A 29 5.37 17.92 -4.38
C ARG A 29 6.08 17.20 -3.23
N VAL A 30 6.63 16.01 -3.48
CA VAL A 30 7.39 15.27 -2.45
C VAL A 30 8.65 16.02 -2.06
N LYS A 31 9.37 16.57 -3.04
CA LYS A 31 10.58 17.34 -2.76
C LYS A 31 10.28 18.54 -1.87
N ASP A 32 9.23 19.32 -2.16
CA ASP A 32 8.80 20.46 -1.32
C ASP A 32 8.49 20.02 0.12
N LEU A 33 7.76 18.91 0.30
CA LEU A 33 7.47 18.35 1.63
C LEU A 33 8.75 17.97 2.38
N VAL A 34 9.65 17.21 1.74
CA VAL A 34 10.89 16.70 2.36
C VAL A 34 11.89 17.84 2.63
N ASP A 35 11.96 18.85 1.78
CA ASP A 35 12.83 20.01 1.99
C ASP A 35 12.39 20.84 3.21
N ARG A 36 11.08 20.88 3.50
CA ARG A 36 10.52 21.57 4.68
C ARG A 36 10.67 20.77 5.99
N MET A 37 11.07 19.50 5.92
CA MET A 37 11.31 18.67 7.10
C MET A 37 12.70 18.94 7.69
N THR A 38 12.77 19.04 9.01
CA THR A 38 14.04 19.02 9.74
C THR A 38 14.65 17.62 9.67
N LEU A 39 15.94 17.50 9.99
CA LEU A 39 16.59 16.20 10.07
C LEU A 39 15.90 15.26 11.06
N ALA A 40 15.42 15.80 12.19
CA ALA A 40 14.69 15.04 13.19
C ALA A 40 13.35 14.50 12.66
N ASP A 41 12.58 15.30 11.90
CA ASP A 41 11.35 14.77 11.30
C ASP A 41 11.65 13.65 10.33
N LYS A 42 12.66 13.86 9.46
CA LYS A 42 13.07 12.86 8.47
C LYS A 42 13.38 11.53 9.15
N ALA A 43 14.15 11.57 10.24
CA ALA A 43 14.45 10.39 11.04
C ALA A 43 13.17 9.71 11.57
N HIS A 44 12.20 10.48 12.07
CA HIS A 44 10.91 9.95 12.53
C HIS A 44 9.98 9.44 11.42
N GLN A 45 10.27 9.69 10.14
CA GLN A 45 9.52 9.16 9.00
C GLN A 45 10.09 7.83 8.46
N LEU A 46 11.25 7.36 8.94
CA LEU A 46 11.91 6.16 8.40
C LEU A 46 11.35 4.83 8.93
N GLY A 47 10.60 4.87 10.03
CA GLY A 47 9.95 3.69 10.62
C GLY A 47 8.57 3.43 10.03
N ASN A 48 7.96 2.30 10.38
CA ASN A 48 6.58 2.00 10.01
C ASN A 48 5.59 2.96 10.71
N THR A 49 5.87 3.32 11.96
CA THR A 49 5.08 4.32 12.69
C THR A 49 5.67 5.71 12.44
N ALA A 50 5.18 6.38 11.40
CA ALA A 50 5.60 7.73 11.06
C ALA A 50 4.89 8.75 11.95
N LEU A 51 5.69 9.50 12.72
CA LEU A 51 5.17 10.52 13.62
C LEU A 51 4.59 11.71 12.85
N ARG A 52 3.56 12.33 13.42
CA ARG A 52 3.01 13.59 12.90
C ARG A 52 4.08 14.70 12.86
N VAL A 53 3.96 15.60 11.89
CA VAL A 53 4.76 16.85 11.82
C VAL A 53 3.81 18.05 11.85
N PRO A 54 3.42 18.53 13.04
CA PRO A 54 2.35 19.53 13.18
C PRO A 54 2.62 20.84 12.44
N ARG A 55 3.89 21.28 12.34
CA ARG A 55 4.25 22.52 11.63
C ARG A 55 3.94 22.48 10.12
N LEU A 56 3.81 21.28 9.56
CA LEU A 56 3.53 21.05 8.14
C LEU A 56 2.12 20.52 7.93
N GLY A 57 1.28 20.46 8.98
CA GLY A 57 -0.04 19.85 8.91
C GLY A 57 -0.02 18.35 8.57
N LEU A 58 1.13 17.68 8.73
CA LEU A 58 1.29 16.27 8.39
C LEU A 58 0.75 15.40 9.53
N PRO A 59 -0.35 14.63 9.31
CA PRO A 59 -0.85 13.69 10.31
C PRO A 59 0.14 12.53 10.55
N PRO A 60 0.00 11.78 11.66
CA PRO A 60 0.74 10.54 11.80
C PRO A 60 0.29 9.54 10.72
N TYR A 61 1.18 8.62 10.35
CA TYR A 61 0.86 7.59 9.37
C TYR A 61 1.47 6.26 9.79
N GLU A 62 0.72 5.18 9.61
CA GLU A 62 1.20 3.83 9.87
C GLU A 62 1.36 3.09 8.54
N TRP A 63 2.59 2.73 8.21
CA TRP A 63 2.94 2.03 6.98
C TRP A 63 2.67 0.53 7.07
N TRP A 64 2.54 -0.04 8.28
CA TRP A 64 2.35 -1.47 8.46
C TRP A 64 0.88 -1.85 8.57
N SER A 65 0.27 -2.15 7.42
CA SER A 65 -1.00 -2.89 7.34
C SER A 65 -0.80 -4.22 6.60
N GLU A 66 -1.69 -5.18 6.78
CA GLU A 66 -1.59 -6.52 6.19
C GLU A 66 -2.85 -6.83 5.37
N ALA A 67 -2.68 -7.44 4.18
CA ALA A 67 -3.79 -7.80 3.30
C ALA A 67 -3.55 -9.10 2.52
N LEU A 68 -2.88 -10.08 3.13
CA LEU A 68 -2.35 -11.25 2.42
C LEU A 68 -3.42 -12.08 1.68
N HIS A 69 -4.61 -12.21 2.28
CA HIS A 69 -5.74 -12.93 1.70
C HIS A 69 -7.06 -12.29 2.17
N GLY A 70 -7.11 -10.96 2.13
CA GLY A 70 -8.10 -10.17 2.86
C GLY A 70 -7.41 -9.18 3.77
N VAL A 71 -8.06 -8.03 3.99
CA VAL A 71 -7.61 -7.03 4.96
C VAL A 71 -7.52 -7.66 6.35
N SER A 72 -6.46 -7.35 7.09
CA SER A 72 -6.18 -7.95 8.40
C SER A 72 -5.84 -6.90 9.44
N ASN A 73 -6.49 -6.96 10.60
CA ASN A 73 -6.13 -6.25 11.84
C ASN A 73 -4.92 -6.92 12.55
N THR A 74 -3.92 -7.34 11.77
CA THR A 74 -2.64 -7.85 12.29
C THR A 74 -1.61 -6.77 12.09
N GLY A 75 -0.97 -6.35 13.17
CA GLY A 75 -0.08 -5.19 13.15
C GLY A 75 -0.78 -3.90 13.61
N PRO A 76 -0.07 -2.76 13.56
CA PRO A 76 -0.55 -1.50 14.12
C PRO A 76 -1.41 -0.66 13.16
N GLY A 77 -1.44 -0.97 11.86
CA GLY A 77 -2.10 -0.11 10.86
C GLY A 77 -3.61 -0.25 10.85
N THR A 78 -4.10 -1.43 10.50
CA THR A 78 -5.53 -1.74 10.34
C THR A 78 -6.18 -2.00 11.68
N HIS A 79 -7.37 -1.43 11.94
CA HIS A 79 -8.20 -1.81 13.08
C HIS A 79 -9.64 -2.15 12.68
N PHE A 80 -10.17 -3.22 13.27
CA PHE A 80 -11.58 -3.57 13.24
C PHE A 80 -12.21 -3.18 14.57
N ASP A 81 -13.42 -2.62 14.53
CA ASP A 81 -14.21 -2.26 15.70
C ASP A 81 -15.59 -2.91 15.62
N ASP A 82 -16.29 -3.01 16.75
CA ASP A 82 -17.62 -3.63 16.76
C ASP A 82 -18.72 -2.69 16.24
N ASP A 83 -18.45 -1.38 16.20
CA ASP A 83 -19.43 -0.33 15.92
C ASP A 83 -19.53 0.07 14.44
N ILE A 84 -18.39 0.14 13.73
CA ILE A 84 -18.29 0.62 12.34
C ILE A 84 -17.99 -0.56 11.41
N LEU A 85 -16.95 -1.35 11.70
CA LEU A 85 -16.40 -2.38 10.82
C LEU A 85 -15.84 -3.56 11.60
N ARG A 86 -16.69 -4.60 11.72
CA ARG A 86 -16.42 -5.82 12.49
C ARG A 86 -15.39 -6.76 11.87
N GLY A 87 -15.04 -6.53 10.61
CA GLY A 87 -14.10 -7.35 9.87
C GLY A 87 -14.11 -7.05 8.38
N ALA A 88 -13.32 -7.84 7.65
CA ALA A 88 -13.17 -7.77 6.21
C ALA A 88 -13.30 -9.17 5.59
N THR A 89 -13.42 -9.25 4.27
CA THR A 89 -13.56 -10.54 3.60
C THR A 89 -12.28 -11.36 3.76
N SER A 90 -12.42 -12.62 4.22
CA SER A 90 -11.30 -13.55 4.38
C SER A 90 -11.31 -14.57 3.24
N PHE A 91 -10.36 -14.45 2.32
CA PHE A 91 -10.18 -15.34 1.19
C PHE A 91 -9.31 -16.54 1.55
N PRO A 92 -9.27 -17.59 0.69
CA PRO A 92 -8.29 -18.66 0.84
C PRO A 92 -6.85 -18.12 0.84
N THR A 93 -5.97 -18.78 1.60
CA THR A 93 -4.54 -18.43 1.62
C THR A 93 -3.92 -18.51 0.22
N PRO A 94 -2.85 -17.74 -0.08
CA PRO A 94 -2.25 -17.69 -1.41
C PRO A 94 -1.94 -19.06 -2.04
N ILE A 95 -1.53 -20.06 -1.25
CA ILE A 95 -1.25 -21.42 -1.77
C ILE A 95 -2.51 -22.14 -2.27
N LEU A 96 -3.67 -21.88 -1.67
CA LEU A 96 -4.95 -22.46 -2.08
C LEU A 96 -5.51 -21.73 -3.30
N THR A 97 -5.40 -20.40 -3.34
CA THR A 97 -5.74 -19.62 -4.53
C THR A 97 -4.86 -20.03 -5.72
N ALA A 98 -3.58 -20.31 -5.48
CA ALA A 98 -2.66 -20.83 -6.48
C ALA A 98 -3.05 -22.21 -7.01
N ALA A 99 -3.56 -23.08 -6.13
CA ALA A 99 -4.00 -24.43 -6.50
C ALA A 99 -5.21 -24.44 -7.45
N SER A 100 -5.89 -23.30 -7.66
CA SER A 100 -6.92 -23.17 -8.69
C SER A 100 -6.36 -23.15 -10.12
N PHE A 101 -5.07 -22.84 -10.30
CA PHE A 101 -4.43 -22.58 -11.60
C PHE A 101 -5.21 -21.60 -12.49
N ASN A 102 -6.00 -20.71 -11.88
CA ASN A 102 -6.80 -19.71 -12.56
C ASN A 102 -6.34 -18.32 -12.14
N GLU A 103 -6.13 -17.45 -13.12
CA GLU A 103 -5.69 -16.07 -12.93
C GLU A 103 -6.83 -15.17 -12.45
N SER A 104 -8.06 -15.36 -12.95
CA SER A 104 -9.19 -14.46 -12.68
C SER A 104 -9.52 -14.29 -11.19
N PRO A 105 -9.48 -15.35 -10.35
CA PRO A 105 -9.67 -15.20 -8.90
C PRO A 105 -8.69 -14.24 -8.25
N TRP A 106 -7.43 -14.17 -8.70
CA TRP A 106 -6.44 -13.28 -8.11
C TRP A 106 -6.74 -11.81 -8.38
N LYS A 107 -7.13 -11.47 -9.61
CA LYS A 107 -7.57 -10.11 -9.97
C LYS A 107 -8.81 -9.72 -9.15
N ASN A 108 -9.80 -10.61 -9.07
CA ASN A 108 -11.03 -10.35 -8.33
C ASN A 108 -10.81 -10.19 -6.82
N ILE A 109 -9.96 -11.04 -6.22
CA ILE A 109 -9.58 -10.92 -4.81
C ILE A 109 -8.88 -9.58 -4.59
N GLY A 110 -7.95 -9.21 -5.48
CA GLY A 110 -7.27 -7.92 -5.45
C GLY A 110 -8.23 -6.74 -5.42
N HIS A 111 -9.21 -6.74 -6.32
CA HIS A 111 -10.21 -5.70 -6.44
C HIS A 111 -11.12 -5.58 -5.19
N VAL A 112 -11.51 -6.72 -4.60
CA VAL A 112 -12.31 -6.69 -3.36
C VAL A 112 -11.48 -6.15 -2.21
N VAL A 113 -10.25 -6.65 -2.04
CA VAL A 113 -9.34 -6.22 -0.97
C VAL A 113 -8.98 -4.74 -1.10
N SER A 114 -8.75 -4.24 -2.31
CA SER A 114 -8.45 -2.82 -2.56
C SER A 114 -9.65 -1.91 -2.28
N THR A 115 -10.85 -2.37 -2.62
CA THR A 115 -12.09 -1.65 -2.33
C THR A 115 -12.35 -1.57 -0.82
N GLU A 116 -12.21 -2.70 -0.12
CA GLU A 116 -12.33 -2.76 1.34
C GLU A 116 -11.28 -1.84 1.99
N ALA A 117 -10.02 -1.96 1.59
CA ALA A 117 -8.92 -1.09 2.00
C ALA A 117 -9.26 0.40 1.90
N ARG A 118 -9.74 0.85 0.73
CA ARG A 118 -10.06 2.25 0.48
C ARG A 118 -11.29 2.72 1.27
N ALA A 119 -12.35 1.91 1.35
CA ALA A 119 -13.54 2.25 2.12
C ALA A 119 -13.18 2.48 3.59
N MET A 120 -12.27 1.67 4.08
CA MET A 120 -11.91 1.58 5.47
C MET A 120 -10.89 2.70 5.81
N PHE A 121 -10.02 3.12 4.87
CA PHE A 121 -9.23 4.36 4.93
C PHE A 121 -10.13 5.61 5.02
N ASN A 122 -11.19 5.68 4.20
CA ASN A 122 -12.12 6.82 4.20
C ASN A 122 -12.87 6.99 5.53
N LEU A 123 -13.03 5.90 6.29
CA LEU A 123 -13.60 5.92 7.65
C LEU A 123 -12.57 6.30 8.73
N GLY A 124 -11.32 6.58 8.34
CA GLY A 124 -10.25 6.98 9.25
C GLY A 124 -9.71 5.83 10.11
N LEU A 125 -9.98 4.58 9.74
CA LEU A 125 -9.61 3.44 10.57
C LEU A 125 -8.13 3.03 10.40
N TRP A 126 -7.38 3.62 9.43
CA TRP A 126 -6.02 3.20 8.99
C TRP A 126 -5.52 3.86 7.68
N GLY A 127 -4.37 3.40 7.15
CA GLY A 127 -3.66 3.89 5.95
C GLY A 127 -3.93 3.11 4.65
N LEU A 128 -3.22 3.47 3.57
CA LEU A 128 -3.38 2.92 2.21
C LEU A 128 -2.31 1.89 1.83
N MET A 129 -1.30 1.67 2.66
CA MET A 129 -0.20 0.74 2.36
C MET A 129 -0.39 -0.60 3.05
N TYR A 130 -0.07 -1.66 2.32
CA TYR A 130 -0.14 -3.04 2.80
C TYR A 130 1.16 -3.78 2.55
N TRP A 131 1.63 -4.53 3.53
CA TRP A 131 2.78 -5.45 3.44
C TRP A 131 2.34 -6.76 2.81
N SER A 132 1.72 -6.64 1.64
CA SER A 132 1.19 -7.74 0.88
C SER A 132 1.40 -7.40 -0.59
N PRO A 133 1.88 -8.37 -1.37
CA PRO A 133 2.02 -9.81 -1.08
C PRO A 133 3.26 -10.34 -0.35
N ASN A 134 3.23 -11.66 -0.10
CA ASN A 134 4.43 -12.47 -0.03
C ASN A 134 4.66 -13.29 -1.33
N ILE A 135 5.65 -12.88 -2.11
CA ILE A 135 6.00 -13.48 -3.42
C ILE A 135 7.16 -14.47 -3.33
N ASN A 136 7.56 -14.90 -2.13
CA ASN A 136 8.74 -15.73 -2.01
C ASN A 136 8.52 -17.18 -2.48
N ILE A 137 9.42 -17.64 -3.35
CA ILE A 137 10.03 -18.98 -3.40
C ILE A 137 9.70 -20.03 -2.31
N VAL A 138 8.70 -20.92 -2.38
CA VAL A 138 8.60 -22.06 -1.43
C VAL A 138 9.66 -23.14 -1.75
N ARG A 139 10.94 -22.83 -1.55
CA ARG A 139 12.05 -23.75 -1.89
C ARG A 139 12.06 -25.01 -1.02
N ASP A 140 11.92 -24.80 0.29
CA ASP A 140 11.89 -25.86 1.30
C ASP A 140 10.45 -26.07 1.82
N PRO A 141 9.89 -27.29 1.76
CA PRO A 141 8.56 -27.59 2.29
C PRO A 141 8.45 -27.39 3.80
N GLN A 142 9.56 -27.40 4.55
CA GLN A 142 9.57 -27.19 6.00
C GLN A 142 9.44 -25.71 6.39
N TRP A 143 9.52 -24.79 5.43
CA TRP A 143 9.42 -23.37 5.74
C TRP A 143 8.02 -23.04 6.25
N GLY A 144 7.88 -22.77 7.56
CA GLY A 144 6.59 -22.53 8.23
C GLY A 144 5.73 -21.36 7.71
N ARG A 145 6.26 -20.51 6.82
CA ARG A 145 5.48 -19.50 6.09
C ARG A 145 5.06 -19.96 4.69
N ALA A 146 5.17 -21.25 4.36
CA ALA A 146 4.80 -21.79 3.04
C ALA A 146 3.35 -21.51 2.65
N LEU A 147 2.42 -21.56 3.61
CA LEU A 147 0.99 -21.28 3.38
C LEU A 147 0.71 -19.85 2.91
N ARG A 148 1.59 -18.90 3.27
CA ARG A 148 1.43 -17.48 2.91
C ARG A 148 1.85 -17.17 1.48
N ARG A 149 2.16 -18.18 0.67
CA ARG A 149 2.91 -18.03 -0.59
C ARG A 149 2.30 -18.88 -1.69
N PRO A 150 2.52 -18.55 -2.96
CA PRO A 150 1.81 -19.20 -4.05
C PRO A 150 2.34 -20.61 -4.36
N GLY A 151 3.52 -20.99 -3.85
CA GLY A 151 4.09 -22.33 -3.99
C GLY A 151 5.51 -22.34 -4.55
N LYS A 152 5.90 -23.48 -5.13
CA LYS A 152 7.23 -23.70 -5.75
C LYS A 152 7.35 -23.13 -7.16
N ILE A 153 6.24 -23.11 -7.88
CA ILE A 153 6.14 -22.57 -9.22
C ILE A 153 5.40 -21.25 -9.08
N LEU A 154 6.01 -20.17 -9.55
CA LEU A 154 5.35 -18.88 -9.73
C LEU A 154 5.01 -18.76 -11.21
N PRO A 155 3.76 -19.06 -11.62
CA PRO A 155 3.29 -18.63 -12.92
C PRO A 155 3.46 -17.11 -13.04
N TRP A 156 3.91 -16.64 -14.19
CA TRP A 156 4.16 -15.22 -14.46
C TRP A 156 2.94 -14.33 -14.16
N TRP A 157 1.73 -14.85 -14.39
CA TRP A 157 0.48 -14.16 -14.07
C TRP A 157 0.24 -13.96 -12.55
N MET A 158 0.91 -14.72 -11.68
CA MET A 158 0.89 -14.44 -10.23
C MET A 158 1.75 -13.23 -9.84
N LEU A 159 2.71 -12.81 -10.66
CA LEU A 159 3.36 -11.51 -10.48
C LEU A 159 2.39 -10.40 -10.94
N TYR A 160 1.65 -10.64 -12.03
CA TYR A 160 0.68 -9.73 -12.62
C TYR A 160 -0.47 -9.39 -11.67
N CYS A 161 -1.24 -10.38 -11.21
CA CYS A 161 -2.39 -10.14 -10.32
C CYS A 161 -2.00 -9.55 -8.96
N GLN A 162 -0.73 -9.65 -8.60
CA GLN A 162 -0.25 -9.32 -7.29
C GLN A 162 0.19 -7.86 -7.16
N GLN A 163 0.68 -7.25 -8.25
CA GLN A 163 0.87 -5.81 -8.37
C GLN A 163 -0.49 -5.08 -8.34
N HIS A 164 -1.54 -5.68 -8.93
CA HIS A 164 -2.89 -5.11 -8.96
C HIS A 164 -3.49 -4.88 -7.56
N ILE A 165 -3.28 -5.78 -6.59
CA ILE A 165 -3.81 -5.58 -5.21
C ILE A 165 -3.19 -4.33 -4.57
N THR A 166 -1.87 -4.18 -4.68
CA THR A 166 -1.15 -3.03 -4.11
C THR A 166 -1.47 -1.75 -4.87
N MET A 167 -1.59 -1.81 -6.20
CA MET A 167 -1.82 -0.66 -7.09
C MET A 167 -3.28 -0.19 -7.07
N GLU A 168 -4.28 -1.05 -7.12
CA GLU A 168 -5.69 -0.63 -7.06
C GLU A 168 -6.04 -0.05 -5.67
N ALA A 169 -5.50 -0.64 -4.60
CA ALA A 169 -5.71 -0.16 -3.24
C ALA A 169 -5.12 1.24 -3.04
N THR A 170 -3.97 1.52 -3.65
CA THR A 170 -3.23 2.78 -3.48
C THR A 170 -3.47 3.84 -4.56
N GLN A 171 -3.76 3.45 -5.81
CA GLN A 171 -3.65 4.30 -7.01
C GLN A 171 -4.84 4.24 -8.00
N GLY A 172 -5.82 3.35 -7.79
CA GLY A 172 -6.91 3.13 -8.74
C GLY A 172 -6.52 2.24 -9.93
N ASP A 173 -7.46 2.01 -10.87
CA ASP A 173 -7.27 1.09 -11.99
C ASP A 173 -6.26 1.64 -13.01
N LYS A 174 -5.02 1.17 -12.92
CA LYS A 174 -3.89 1.54 -13.78
C LYS A 174 -3.27 0.32 -14.46
N GLU A 175 -4.11 -0.48 -15.09
CA GLU A 175 -3.73 -1.72 -15.80
C GLU A 175 -2.56 -1.53 -16.81
N SER A 176 -2.42 -0.35 -17.41
CA SER A 176 -1.31 -0.04 -18.35
C SER A 176 0.05 0.15 -17.67
N GLU A 177 0.11 0.84 -16.53
CA GLU A 177 1.36 1.04 -15.76
C GLU A 177 1.85 -0.28 -15.16
N VAL A 178 0.93 -1.15 -14.71
CA VAL A 178 1.26 -2.49 -14.22
C VAL A 178 1.93 -3.31 -15.31
N ARG A 179 1.39 -3.27 -16.53
CA ARG A 179 1.94 -4.01 -17.68
C ARG A 179 3.34 -3.52 -18.08
N GLU A 180 3.55 -2.21 -18.10
CA GLU A 180 4.84 -1.59 -18.42
C GLU A 180 5.91 -1.90 -17.36
N THR A 181 5.55 -1.82 -16.07
CA THR A 181 6.45 -2.18 -14.96
C THR A 181 6.83 -3.67 -14.98
N LEU A 182 5.95 -4.54 -15.48
CA LEU A 182 6.21 -5.99 -15.56
C LEU A 182 7.07 -6.37 -16.75
N ASP A 183 6.90 -5.69 -17.88
CA ASP A 183 7.84 -5.78 -19.00
C ASP A 183 9.24 -5.34 -18.55
N ASP A 184 9.32 -4.27 -17.74
CA ASP A 184 10.56 -3.85 -17.08
C ASP A 184 11.08 -4.89 -16.07
N ILE A 185 10.26 -5.47 -15.19
CA ILE A 185 10.69 -6.52 -14.24
C ILE A 185 11.17 -7.79 -14.97
N THR A 186 10.59 -8.15 -16.12
CA THR A 186 11.12 -9.25 -16.95
C THR A 186 12.50 -8.95 -17.52
N MET A 187 12.84 -7.67 -17.75
CA MET A 187 14.21 -7.24 -18.05
C MET A 187 15.08 -7.04 -16.78
N GLU A 188 14.47 -6.64 -15.67
CA GLU A 188 15.11 -6.20 -14.42
C GLU A 188 15.27 -7.33 -13.38
N VAL A 189 15.14 -8.59 -13.79
CA VAL A 189 15.94 -9.68 -13.19
C VAL A 189 17.45 -9.41 -13.39
N ARG A 190 17.83 -8.34 -14.10
CA ARG A 190 19.19 -7.80 -14.17
C ARG A 190 19.56 -6.56 -13.37
N GLU A 191 18.71 -5.65 -12.87
CA GLU A 191 19.26 -4.48 -12.12
C GLU A 191 18.25 -3.63 -11.31
N LYS A 192 18.06 -3.99 -10.04
CA LYS A 192 17.52 -3.22 -8.87
C LYS A 192 17.09 -1.73 -9.03
N SER A 193 15.81 -1.46 -8.72
CA SER A 193 15.26 -0.72 -7.54
C SER A 193 14.23 0.36 -7.92
N LEU A 194 13.02 0.38 -7.31
CA LEU A 194 12.35 1.60 -6.79
C LEU A 194 10.95 1.29 -6.19
N ILE A 195 10.75 1.50 -4.88
CA ILE A 195 9.38 1.66 -4.28
C ILE A 195 9.46 2.65 -3.11
N ILE A 196 9.39 3.97 -3.39
CA ILE A 196 9.08 5.04 -2.41
C ILE A 196 8.38 6.22 -3.14
N GLY A 197 7.26 5.97 -3.84
CA GLY A 197 6.74 6.96 -4.81
C GLY A 197 5.24 7.17 -4.93
N HIS A 198 4.36 6.47 -4.20
CA HIS A 198 2.93 6.51 -4.56
C HIS A 198 2.03 6.39 -3.33
N MET A 199 1.62 7.52 -2.74
CA MET A 199 0.59 7.51 -1.68
C MET A 199 -0.11 8.86 -1.39
N LEU A 200 -0.36 9.70 -2.40
CA LEU A 200 -1.16 10.94 -2.22
C LEU A 200 -2.17 11.20 -3.36
N THR A 201 -3.01 10.18 -3.61
CA THR A 201 -4.36 10.29 -4.19
C THR A 201 -5.39 9.89 -3.14
#